data_AF-A0A920QK00-F1
#
_entry.id   AF-A0A920QK00-F1
#
_cell.length_a   1.000
_cell.length_b   1.000
_cell.length_c   1.000
_cell.angle_alpha   90.00
_cell.angle_beta   90.00
_cell.angle_gamma   90.00
#
_symmetry.space_group_name_H-M   'P 1'
#
loop_
_entity.id
_entity.type
_entity.pdbx_description
1 polymer ?
#
loop_
_entity_poly.entity_id
_entity_poly.type
_entity_poly.pdbx_seq_one_letter_code
_entity_poly.pdbx_strand_id
1 'polypeptide(L)' 'MVEKTLKKMYAGGIYDQLGGGLSRYSTDYKWLVPHFEKMLYDNALFVWALIETFQITKNPVYETAVRDVLS' A
#
# COMPACT_ATOMS: atom_id res chain seq x y z
N MET A 1 -11.02 -11.28 -0.10
CA MET A 1 -11.06 -10.09 0.78
C MET A 1 -9.73 -9.34 0.76
N VAL A 2 -8.61 -10.01 1.09
CA VAL A 2 -7.24 -9.46 1.11
C VAL A 2 -6.85 -8.75 -0.21
N GLU A 3 -6.92 -9.44 -1.36
CA GLU A 3 -6.51 -8.85 -2.65
C GLU A 3 -7.27 -7.57 -3.00
N LYS A 4 -8.57 -7.51 -2.71
CA LYS A 4 -9.40 -6.33 -2.97
C LYS A 4 -8.94 -5.15 -2.12
N THR A 5 -8.66 -5.39 -0.85
CA THR A 5 -8.19 -4.36 0.09
C THR A 5 -6.82 -3.83 -0.33
N LEU A 6 -5.84 -4.71 -0.57
CA LEU A 6 -4.48 -4.30 -0.96
C LEU A 6 -4.48 -3.52 -2.30
N LYS A 7 -5.22 -3.99 -3.31
CA LYS A 7 -5.36 -3.28 -4.59
C LYS A 7 -6.02 -1.91 -4.42
N LYS A 8 -7.03 -1.78 -3.54
CA LYS A 8 -7.68 -0.50 -3.26
C LYS A 8 -6.82 0.47 -2.47
N MET A 9 -5.99 -0.03 -1.55
CA MET A 9 -5.02 0.79 -0.84
C MET A 9 -3.93 1.29 -1.79
N TYR A 10 -3.34 0.40 -2.60
CA TYR A 10 -2.29 0.73 -3.57
C TYR A 10 -2.76 1.72 -4.65
N ALA A 11 -4.00 1.55 -5.14
CA ALA A 11 -4.58 2.45 -6.14
C ALA A 11 -5.35 3.66 -5.55
N GLY A 12 -5.34 3.83 -4.23
CA GLY A 12 -6.10 4.84 -3.51
C GLY A 12 -5.29 6.05 -3.09
N GLY A 13 -5.95 7.07 -2.55
CA GLY A 13 -5.30 8.32 -2.13
C GLY A 13 -4.40 8.18 -0.90
N ILE A 14 -4.54 7.08 -0.13
CA ILE A 14 -3.66 6.78 1.00
C ILE A 14 -2.26 6.31 0.56
N TYR A 15 -2.11 5.85 -0.69
CA TYR A 15 -0.82 5.49 -1.26
C TYR A 15 -0.23 6.66 -2.02
N ASP A 16 1.03 6.98 -1.75
CA ASP A 16 1.76 8.02 -2.46
C ASP A 16 2.12 7.54 -3.87
N GLN A 17 1.34 7.97 -4.86
CA GLN A 17 1.49 7.56 -6.26
C GLN A 17 2.78 8.10 -6.93
N LEU A 18 3.52 9.00 -6.27
CA LEU A 18 4.74 9.59 -6.79
C LEU A 18 5.98 9.13 -6.03
N GLY A 19 5.88 9.07 -4.70
CA GLY A 19 7.00 8.77 -3.81
C GLY A 19 6.90 7.41 -3.10
N GLY A 20 5.93 6.58 -3.45
CA GLY A 20 5.76 5.22 -2.92
C GLY A 20 5.33 5.16 -1.45
N GLY A 21 4.78 4.02 -1.02
CA GLY A 21 4.39 3.83 0.38
C GLY A 21 3.08 4.49 0.80
N LEU A 22 2.61 4.08 1.98
CA LEU A 22 1.38 4.55 2.60
C LEU A 22 1.61 5.78 3.46
N SER A 23 0.69 6.73 3.34
CA SER A 23 0.40 7.75 4.33
C SER A 23 -0.29 7.15 5.55
N ARG A 24 -0.09 7.76 6.72
CA ARG A 24 -0.53 7.22 8.01
C ARG A 24 -2.04 7.02 8.12
N TYR A 25 -2.82 7.95 7.59
CA TYR A 25 -4.28 7.87 7.55
C TYR A 25 -4.84 8.81 6.47
N SER A 26 -6.12 8.66 6.16
CA SER A 26 -6.85 9.62 5.33
C SER A 26 -7.66 10.58 6.21
N THR A 27 -7.73 11.84 5.80
CA THR A 27 -8.52 12.88 6.47
C THR A 27 -9.99 12.88 6.05
N ASP A 28 -10.38 12.02 5.10
CA ASP A 28 -11.75 11.91 4.60
C ASP A 28 -12.25 10.45 4.56
N TYR A 29 -13.57 10.29 4.57
CA TYR A 29 -14.23 8.97 4.65
C TYR A 29 -14.13 8.15 3.35
N LYS A 30 -13.78 8.76 2.22
CA LYS A 30 -13.58 8.08 0.93
C LYS A 30 -12.14 7.64 0.71
N TRP A 31 -11.22 7.95 1.64
CA TRP A 31 -9.80 7.58 1.57
C TRP A 31 -9.07 8.21 0.38
N LEU A 32 -9.44 9.45 0.01
CA LEU A 32 -8.90 10.15 -1.16
C LEU A 32 -7.81 11.16 -0.78
N VAL A 33 -7.94 11.81 0.37
CA VAL A 33 -7.04 12.84 0.87
C VAL A 33 -6.20 12.26 2.00
N PRO A 34 -4.89 12.05 1.79
CA PRO A 34 -4.02 11.53 2.84
C PRO A 34 -3.58 12.61 3.83
N HIS A 35 -3.23 12.18 5.03
CA HIS A 35 -2.32 12.90 5.90
C HIS A 35 -0.89 12.51 5.52
N PHE A 36 -0.13 13.41 4.88
CA PHE A 36 1.13 13.12 4.19
C PHE A 36 2.28 12.57 5.05
N GLU A 37 2.12 12.47 6.38
CA GLU A 37 3.06 11.74 7.22
C GLU A 37 3.10 10.25 6.84
N LYS A 38 4.30 9.69 6.72
CA LYS A 38 4.53 8.25 6.53
C LYS A 38 5.20 7.68 7.77
N MET A 39 4.69 6.54 8.24
CA MET A 39 5.30 5.82 9.36
C MET A 39 5.97 4.54 8.87
N LEU A 40 7.12 4.23 9.44
CA LEU A 40 7.89 3.03 9.10
C LEU A 40 7.09 1.74 9.30
N TYR A 41 6.40 1.61 10.44
CA TYR A 41 5.69 0.38 10.78
C TYR A 41 4.50 0.11 9.85
N ASP A 42 3.77 1.15 9.45
CA ASP A 42 2.65 1.02 8.49
C ASP A 42 3.14 0.46 7.15
N ASN A 43 4.26 1.01 6.66
CA ASN A 43 4.87 0.57 5.40
C ASN A 43 5.51 -0.82 5.52
N ALA A 44 6.15 -1.14 6.64
CA ALA A 44 6.71 -2.47 6.88
C ALA A 44 5.63 -3.55 6.91
N LEU A 45 4.51 -3.31 7.60
CA LEU A 45 3.36 -4.22 7.64
C LEU A 45 2.70 -4.35 6.28
N PHE A 46 2.60 -3.25 5.52
CA PHE A 46 2.06 -3.28 4.16
C PHE A 46 2.93 -4.12 3.22
N VAL A 47 4.25 -3.93 3.24
CA VAL A 47 5.20 -4.74 2.47
C VAL A 47 5.07 -6.22 2.83
N TRP A 48 4.99 -6.54 4.12
CA TRP A 48 4.79 -7.93 4.56
C TRP A 48 3.51 -8.51 3.93
N ALA A 49 2.38 -7.83 4.07
CA ALA A 49 1.10 -8.30 3.53
C ALA A 49 1.15 -8.48 2.00
N LEU A 50 1.84 -7.59 1.27
CA LEU A 50 2.04 -7.72 -0.17
C LEU A 50 2.91 -8.95 -0.52
N ILE A 51 4.00 -9.20 0.21
CA ILE A 51 4.88 -10.36 0.00
C ILE A 51 4.13 -11.67 0.23
N GLU A 52 3.40 -11.79 1.34
CA GLU A 52 2.61 -13.00 1.62
C GLU A 52 1.54 -13.22 0.55
N THR A 53 0.86 -12.15 0.11
CA THR A 53 -0.13 -12.23 -0.95
C THR A 53 0.51 -12.62 -2.29
N PHE A 54 1.70 -12.10 -2.61
CA PHE A 54 2.47 -12.50 -3.78
C PHE A 54 2.87 -13.99 -3.73
N GLN A 55 3.34 -14.48 -2.58
CA GLN A 55 3.76 -15.87 -2.43
C GLN A 55 2.65 -16.85 -2.77
N ILE A 56 1.40 -16.54 -2.40
CA ILE A 56 0.22 -17.37 -2.63
C ILE A 56 -0.34 -17.18 -4.06
N THR A 57 -0.49 -15.94 -4.51
CA THR A 57 -1.23 -15.63 -5.75
C THR A 57 -0.34 -15.59 -7.00
N LYS A 58 0.97 -15.37 -6.82
CA LYS A 58 1.95 -15.10 -7.90
C LYS A 58 1.58 -13.93 -8.81
N ASN A 59 0.69 -13.04 -8.38
CA ASN A 59 0.28 -11.88 -9.17
C ASN A 59 1.38 -10.79 -9.10
N PRO A 60 1.98 -10.40 -10.24
CA PRO A 60 3.12 -9.48 -10.27
C PRO A 60 2.81 -8.09 -9.70
N VAL A 61 1.53 -7.69 -9.63
CA VAL A 61 1.14 -6.39 -9.04
C VAL A 61 1.65 -6.22 -7.61
N TYR A 62 1.72 -7.31 -6.83
CA TYR A 62 2.19 -7.28 -5.45
C TYR A 62 3.71 -7.16 -5.37
N GLU A 63 4.44 -7.77 -6.31
CA GLU A 63 5.89 -7.57 -6.41
C GLU A 63 6.21 -6.11 -6.79
N THR A 64 5.49 -5.56 -7.78
CA THR A 64 5.63 -4.16 -8.18
C THR A 64 5.39 -3.23 -6.98
N ALA A 65 4.29 -3.44 -6.24
CA ALA A 65 3.98 -2.63 -5.06
C ALA A 65 5.06 -2.73 -3.97
N VAL A 66 5.62 -3.93 -3.71
CA VAL A 66 6.72 -4.08 -2.74
C VAL A 66 7.95 -3.28 -3.18
N ARG A 67 8.32 -3.34 -4.45
CA ARG A 67 9.48 -2.62 -4.98
C ARG A 67 9.28 -1.11 -4.90
N ASP A 68 8.07 -0.64 -5.14
CA ASP A 68 7.69 0.77 -5.07
C ASP A 68 7.72 1.33 -3.64
N VAL A 69 7.42 0.51 -2.63
CA VAL A 69 7.54 0.91 -1.21
C VAL A 69 9.00 0.91 -0.73
N LEU A 70 9.87 0.10 -1.33
CA LEU A 70 11.26 -0.10 -0.90
C LEU A 70 12.31 0.65 -1.73
N SER A 71 11.90 1.38 -2.79
CA SER A 71 12.79 2.22 -3.61
C SER A 71 13.13 3.53 -2.92
#